data_AF-A0A1I0X6K2-F1
#
_entry.id   AF-A0A1I0X6K2-F1
#
_cell.length_a   1.000
_cell.length_b   1.000
_cell.length_c   1.000
_cell.angle_alpha   90.00
_cell.angle_beta   90.00
_cell.angle_gamma   90.00
#
_symmetry.space_group_name_H-M   'P 1'
#
loop_
_entity.id
_entity.type
_entity.pdbx_description
1 polymer ?
#
loop_
_entity_poly.entity_id
_entity_poly.type
_entity_poly.pdbx_seq_one_letter_code
_entity_poly.pdbx_strand_id
1 'polypeptide(L)' 'MPLLHHAGALLSLALVFWTGSSLFAVLHPATVLVLARGGRDGETAGPAPASEWRIRLQGGLMSLAGLILLALPMLL' A
#
# COMPACT_ATOMS: atom_id res chain seq x y z
N MET A 1 -32.09 0.84 -6.57
CA MET A 1 -30.82 1.57 -6.82
C MET A 1 -29.62 0.60 -6.79
N PRO A 2 -29.45 -0.27 -7.79
CA PRO A 2 -28.34 -1.23 -7.83
C PRO A 2 -26.98 -0.55 -8.06
N LEU A 3 -26.93 0.57 -8.79
CA LEU A 3 -25.69 1.31 -9.10
C LEU A 3 -24.91 1.78 -7.85
N LEU A 4 -25.61 2.21 -6.79
CA LEU A 4 -24.98 2.67 -5.55
C LEU A 4 -24.31 1.52 -4.77
N HIS A 5 -24.91 0.32 -4.78
CA HIS A 5 -24.31 -0.86 -4.18
C HIS A 5 -23.04 -1.32 -4.91
N HIS A 6 -23.01 -1.20 -6.24
CA HIS A 6 -21.82 -1.55 -7.03
C HIS A 6 -20.68 -0.54 -6.81
N ALA A 7 -21.00 0.76 -6.73
CA ALA A 7 -20.03 1.80 -6.44
C ALA A 7 -19.40 1.62 -5.04
N GLY A 8 -20.21 1.28 -4.03
CA GLY A 8 -19.72 0.96 -2.68
C GLY A 8 -18.78 -0.25 -2.67
N ALA A 9 -19.15 -1.34 -3.35
CA ALA A 9 -18.32 -2.54 -3.43
C ALA A 9 -16.97 -2.28 -4.13
N LEU A 10 -16.97 -1.51 -5.22
CA LEU A 10 -15.74 -1.11 -5.92
C LEU A 10 -14.85 -0.24 -5.04
N LEU A 11 -15.43 0.70 -4.29
CA LEU A 11 -14.68 1.53 -3.35
C LEU A 11 -14.06 0.69 -2.23
N SER A 12 -14.82 -0.23 -1.62
CA SER A 12 -14.29 -1.13 -0.60
C SER A 12 -13.19 -2.01 -1.15
N LEU A 13 -13.35 -2.57 -2.36
CA LEU A 13 -12.31 -3.38 -3.01
C LEU A 13 -11.04 -2.56 -3.26
N ALA A 14 -11.19 -1.32 -3.76
CA ALA A 14 -10.06 -0.41 -3.99
C ALA A 14 -9.34 -0.07 -2.67
N LEU A 15 -10.09 0.19 -1.60
CA LEU A 15 -9.52 0.48 -0.28
C LEU A 15 -8.78 -0.73 0.31
N VAL A 16 -9.35 -1.94 0.22
CA VAL A 16 -8.68 -3.16 0.66
C VAL A 16 -7.39 -3.39 -0.13
N PHE A 17 -7.45 -3.25 -1.45
CA PHE A 17 -6.29 -3.42 -2.31
C PHE A 17 -5.20 -2.39 -2.00
N TRP A 18 -5.57 -1.12 -1.84
CA TRP A 18 -4.65 -0.05 -1.48
C TRP A 18 -4.01 -0.26 -0.09
N THR A 19 -4.82 -0.65 0.90
CA THR A 19 -4.34 -0.95 2.26
C THR A 19 -3.39 -2.14 2.26
N GLY A 20 -3.73 -3.22 1.56
CA GLY A 20 -2.86 -4.40 1.43
C GLY A 20 -1.55 -4.09 0.71
N SER A 21 -1.62 -3.32 -0.39
CA SER A 21 -0.43 -2.93 -1.17
C SER A 21 0.51 -2.02 -0.39
N SER A 22 -0.03 -1.08 0.39
CA SER A 22 0.78 -0.20 1.25
C SER A 22 1.39 -0.98 2.41
N LEU A 23 0.68 -1.93 3.03
CA LEU A 23 1.23 -2.80 4.06
C LEU A 23 2.35 -3.70 3.52
N PHE A 24 2.17 -4.24 2.32
CA PHE A 24 3.22 -4.99 1.62
C PHE A 24 4.48 -4.14 1.43
N ALA A 25 4.34 -2.86 1.07
CA ALA A 25 5.49 -1.96 0.92
C ALA A 25 6.22 -1.70 2.25
N VAL A 26 5.51 -1.70 3.39
CA VAL A 26 6.13 -1.59 4.72
C VAL A 26 6.91 -2.84 5.09
N LEU A 27 6.35 -4.02 4.84
CA LEU A 27 6.94 -5.30 5.20
C LEU A 27 8.10 -5.67 4.28
N HIS A 28 8.02 -5.32 3.00
CA HIS A 28 8.97 -5.69 1.96
C HIS A 28 9.46 -4.47 1.13
N PRO A 29 10.08 -3.45 1.76
CA PRO A 29 10.52 -2.24 1.06
C PRO A 29 11.60 -2.54 0.02
N ALA A 30 12.46 -3.52 0.26
CA ALA A 30 13.47 -3.97 -0.69
C ALA A 30 12.84 -4.53 -1.97
N THR A 31 11.80 -5.37 -1.86
CA THR A 31 11.06 -5.90 -3.00
C THR A 31 10.38 -4.80 -3.79
N VAL A 32 9.80 -3.80 -3.12
CA VAL A 32 9.20 -2.63 -3.77
C VAL A 32 10.26 -1.81 -4.53
N LEU A 33 11.45 -1.63 -3.96
CA LEU A 33 12.55 -0.95 -4.64
C LEU A 33 13.02 -1.71 -5.89
N VAL A 34 13.09 -3.04 -5.82
CA VAL A 34 13.44 -3.89 -6.97
C VAL A 34 12.39 -3.79 -8.08
N LEU A 35 11.11 -3.84 -7.72
CA LEU A 35 10.00 -3.64 -8.65
C LEU A 35 10.00 -2.25 -9.27
N ALA A 36 10.22 -1.19 -8.46
CA ALA A 36 10.28 0.19 -8.92
C ALA A 36 11.46 0.46 -9.86
N ARG A 37 12.56 -0.30 -9.73
CA ARG A 37 13.72 -0.24 -10.62
C ARG A 37 13.60 -1.12 -11.86
N GLY A 38 12.46 -1.82 -12.03
CA GLY A 38 12.19 -2.62 -13.21
C GLY A 38 12.92 -3.97 -13.25
N GLY A 39 13.29 -4.54 -12.09
CA GLY A 39 13.84 -5.89 -12.01
C GLY A 39 15.15 -6.10 -12.79
N ARG A 40 15.99 -5.08 -12.91
CA ARG A 40 17.32 -5.24 -13.53
C ARG A 40 18.21 -6.10 -12.63
N ASP A 41 18.28 -7.37 -12.99
CA ASP A 41 19.17 -8.39 -12.43
C ASP A 41 20.62 -7.88 -12.40
N GLY A 42 21.20 -7.75 -11.21
CA GLY A 42 22.65 -7.60 -11.03
C GLY A 42 23.13 -6.42 -10.20
N GLU A 43 22.33 -5.36 -10.02
CA GLU A 43 22.63 -4.39 -8.96
C GLU A 43 22.07 -4.93 -7.65
N THR A 44 22.92 -5.70 -6.95
CA THR A 44 22.76 -5.90 -5.51
C THR A 44 22.39 -4.56 -4.89
N ALA A 45 21.27 -4.52 -4.18
CA ALA A 45 20.78 -3.33 -3.50
C ALA A 45 21.90 -2.82 -2.56
N GLY A 46 22.74 -1.93 -3.08
CA GLY A 46 23.68 -1.17 -2.28
C GLY A 46 22.87 -0.44 -1.21
N PRO A 47 23.41 -0.31 0.02
CA PRO A 47 22.64 0.11 1.17
C PRO A 47 22.17 1.55 0.97
N ALA A 48 20.91 1.73 0.60
CA ALA A 48 20.23 3.01 0.70
C ALA A 48 19.17 2.90 1.81
N PRO A 49 19.58 2.71 3.09
CA PRO A 49 18.67 2.58 4.22
C PRO A 49 17.73 3.79 4.34
N ALA A 50 18.16 4.96 3.85
CA ALA A 50 17.33 6.16 3.76
C ALA A 50 16.10 5.99 2.84
N SER A 51 16.24 5.25 1.73
CA SER A 51 15.14 4.99 0.79
C SER A 51 14.16 3.95 1.31
N GLU A 52 14.66 2.91 1.99
CA GLU A 52 13.81 1.91 2.66
C GLU A 52 13.02 2.51 3.82
N TRP A 53 13.66 3.34 4.64
CA TRP A 53 12.98 4.04 5.74
C TRP A 53 11.85 4.92 5.22
N ARG A 54 12.08 5.65 4.12
CA ARG A 54 11.05 6.49 3.50
C ARG A 54 9.86 5.66 3.01
N ILE A 55 10.11 4.50 2.40
CA ILE A 55 9.05 3.59 1.93
C ILE A 55 8.27 3.01 3.12
N ARG A 56 8.94 2.59 4.19
CA ARG A 56 8.27 2.11 5.41
C ARG A 56 7.40 3.19 6.04
N LEU A 57 7.89 4.41 6.15
CA LEU A 57 7.14 5.54 6.71
C LEU A 57 5.91 5.86 5.86
N GLN A 58 6.10 6.02 4.55
CA GLN A 58 5.01 6.33 3.62
C GLN A 58 3.98 5.20 3.56
N GLY A 59 4.43 3.95 3.41
CA GLY A 59 3.57 2.77 3.43
C GLY A 59 2.81 2.63 4.74
N GLY A 60 3.44 2.95 5.88
CA GLY A 60 2.81 2.90 7.20
C GLY A 60 1.71 3.93 7.36
N LEU A 61 1.97 5.19 6.97
CA LEU A 61 0.96 6.25 6.97
C LEU A 61 -0.22 5.94 6.04
N MET A 62 0.06 5.40 4.84
CA MET A 62 -0.97 5.00 3.88
C MET A 62 -1.80 3.82 4.41
N SER A 63 -1.16 2.81 5.01
CA SER A 63 -1.83 1.66 5.63
C SER A 63 -2.74 2.11 6.77
N LEU A 64 -2.27 3.01 7.63
CA LEU A 64 -3.06 3.57 8.72
C LEU A 64 -4.28 4.32 8.20
N ALA A 65 -4.11 5.16 7.18
CA ALA A 65 -5.21 5.88 6.54
C ALA A 65 -6.23 4.91 5.91
N GLY A 66 -5.76 3.84 5.25
CA GLY A 66 -6.61 2.77 4.71
C GLY A 66 -7.43 2.06 5.76
N LEU A 67 -6.81 1.68 6.89
CA LEU A 67 -7.52 1.06 8.01
C LEU A 67 -8.57 2.00 8.62
N ILE A 68 -8.26 3.29 8.76
CA ILE A 68 -9.22 4.29 9.25
C ILE A 68 -10.42 4.42 8.30
N LEU A 69 -10.18 4.52 6.99
CA LEU A 69 -11.25 4.64 5.99
C LEU A 69 -12.10 3.37 5.88
N LEU A 70 -11.50 2.19 6.05
CA LEU A 70 -12.22 0.91 6.10
C LEU A 70 -13.05 0.75 7.39
N ALA A 71 -12.56 1.28 8.51
CA ALA A 71 -13.26 1.24 9.80
C ALA A 71 -14.34 2.31 9.93
N LEU A 72 -14.24 3.43 9.19
CA LEU A 72 -15.21 4.53 9.22
C LEU A 72 -16.68 4.09 9.06
N PRO A 73 -17.06 3.23 8.07
CA PRO A 73 -18.44 2.76 7.96
C PRO A 73 -18.90 1.85 9.11
N MET A 74 -17.99 1.36 9.96
CA MET A 74 -18.37 0.63 11.19
C MET A 74 -18.63 1.57 12.38
N LEU A 75 -18.23 2.84 12.29
CA LEU A 75 -18.34 3.85 13.36
C LEU A 75 -19.52 4.81 13.14
N LEU A 76 -20.14 4.80 11.96
CA LEU A 76 -21.31 5.60 11.57
C LEU A 76 -22.57 4.72 11.59
#